data_AF-A0A257E2J9-F1
#
_entry.id   AF-A0A257E2J9-F1
#
_cell.length_a   1.000
_cell.length_b   1.000
_cell.length_c   1.000
_cell.angle_alpha   90.00
_cell.angle_beta   90.00
_cell.angle_gamma   90.00
#
_symmetry.space_group_name_H-M   'P 1'
#
loop_
_entity.id
_entity.type
_entity.pdbx_description
1 polymer ?
#
loop_
_entity_poly.entity_id
_entity_poly.type
_entity_poly.pdbx_seq_one_letter_code
_entity_poly.pdbx_strand_id
1 'polypeptide(L)'
;MSWVKFAVLLALLGTLLAGCAPSHSAWTGVRNAFVGTRFDAHLYDDCSRGCGDSYWSPVNKNKVYDQVVKEGDSQRYFVTWIRDCRYSVLVSGEGVIQSWRYENENRSSCYIF
;
A
#
# COMPACT_ATOMS: atom_id res chain seq x y z
N MET A 1 2.10 44.82 16.87
CA MET A 1 3.06 43.70 17.05
C MET A 1 2.44 42.32 17.30
N SER A 2 1.14 42.20 17.61
CA SER A 2 0.50 40.89 17.90
C SER A 2 0.12 40.07 16.66
N TRP A 3 -0.36 40.71 15.60
CA TRP A 3 -0.87 40.05 14.39
C TRP A 3 0.19 39.28 13.57
N VAL A 4 1.41 39.81 13.49
CA VAL A 4 2.52 39.14 12.78
C VAL A 4 2.89 37.82 13.46
N LYS A 5 2.83 37.76 14.79
CA LYS A 5 3.10 36.53 15.56
C LYS A 5 2.01 35.48 15.33
N PHE A 6 0.75 35.90 15.22
CA PHE A 6 -0.39 35.02 14.94
C PHE A 6 -0.33 34.45 13.52
N ALA A 7 0.01 35.27 12.53
CA ALA A 7 0.17 34.83 11.14
C ALA A 7 1.35 33.86 10.97
N VAL A 8 2.47 34.09 11.67
CA VAL A 8 3.62 33.19 11.67
C VAL A 8 3.28 31.85 12.33
N LEU A 9 2.50 31.85 13.42
CA LEU A 9 2.01 30.62 14.07
C LEU A 9 1.06 29.82 13.16
N LEU A 10 0.16 30.49 12.45
CA LEU A 10 -0.72 29.85 11.46
C LEU A 10 0.06 29.28 10.27
N ALA A 11 1.07 30.00 9.78
CA ALA A 11 1.93 29.52 8.71
C ALA A 11 2.76 28.29 9.14
N LEU A 12 3.30 28.31 10.37
CA LEU A 12 4.01 27.17 10.96
C LEU A 12 3.10 25.95 11.19
N LEU A 13 1.86 26.16 11.66
CA LEU A 13 0.87 25.09 11.77
C LEU A 13 0.52 24.51 10.39
N GLY A 14 0.39 25.36 9.36
CA GLY A 14 0.12 24.94 7.99
C GLY A 14 1.23 24.05 7.41
N THR A 15 2.50 24.37 7.67
CA THR A 15 3.63 23.53 7.22
C THR A 15 3.77 22.24 8.00
N LEU A 16 3.34 22.20 9.27
CA LEU A 16 3.31 20.98 10.09
C LEU A 16 2.19 20.02 9.66
N LEU A 17 1.10 20.52 9.07
CA LEU A 17 -0.01 19.72 8.51
C LEU A 17 0.27 19.25 7.07
N ALA A 18 1.09 19.96 6.31
CA ALA A 18 1.50 19.57 4.95
C ALA A 18 2.52 18.41 4.93
N GLY A 19 3.05 18.03 6.09
CA GLY A 19 4.00 16.93 6.28
C GLY A 19 3.37 15.62 6.75
N CYS A 20 2.12 15.33 6.36
CA CYS A 20 1.56 13.98 6.54
C CYS A 20 2.41 13.01 5.73
N ALA A 21 3.33 12.35 6.44
CA ALA A 21 4.22 11.32 5.96
C ALA A 21 3.47 10.30 5.08
N PRO A 22 4.17 9.64 4.15
CA PRO A 22 3.63 8.53 3.37
C PRO A 22 2.81 7.60 4.27
N SER A 23 1.49 7.61 4.09
CA SER A 23 0.60 7.23 5.19
C SER A 23 0.22 5.76 5.10
N HIS A 24 0.36 5.06 6.21
CA HIS A 24 -0.18 3.72 6.39
C HIS A 24 -1.68 3.64 6.05
N SER A 25 -2.41 4.73 6.28
CA SER A 25 -3.81 4.87 5.87
C SER A 25 -3.97 4.87 4.34
N ALA A 26 -3.10 5.56 3.59
CA ALA A 26 -3.10 5.47 2.13
C ALA A 26 -2.79 4.05 1.66
N TRP A 27 -1.82 3.36 2.27
CA TRP A 27 -1.56 1.94 1.97
C TRP A 27 -2.84 1.10 2.14
N THR A 28 -3.45 1.16 3.33
CA THR A 28 -4.68 0.42 3.63
C THR A 28 -5.80 0.79 2.67
N GLY A 29 -5.97 2.08 2.38
CA GLY A 29 -6.99 2.61 1.49
C GLY A 29 -6.86 2.09 0.07
N VAL A 30 -5.66 2.10 -0.49
CA VAL A 30 -5.40 1.58 -1.85
C VAL A 30 -5.65 0.07 -1.90
N ARG A 31 -5.16 -0.69 -0.92
CA ARG A 31 -5.41 -2.14 -0.88
C ARG A 31 -6.91 -2.45 -0.79
N ASN A 32 -7.67 -1.69 -0.01
CA ASN A 32 -9.12 -1.81 0.06
C ASN A 32 -9.78 -1.49 -1.29
N ALA A 33 -9.33 -0.44 -1.98
CA ALA A 33 -9.88 -0.04 -3.27
C ALA A 33 -9.68 -1.09 -4.39
N PHE A 34 -8.73 -2.02 -4.22
CA PHE A 34 -8.45 -3.04 -5.22
C PHE A 34 -9.39 -4.24 -5.12
N VAL A 35 -10.07 -4.43 -3.99
CA VAL A 35 -11.04 -5.52 -3.83
C VAL A 35 -12.15 -5.36 -4.88
N GLY A 36 -12.46 -6.45 -5.59
CA GLY A 36 -13.43 -6.47 -6.69
C GLY A 36 -12.85 -6.12 -8.07
N THR A 37 -11.58 -5.72 -8.16
CA THR A 37 -10.90 -5.44 -9.42
C THR A 37 -10.07 -6.64 -9.90
N ARG A 38 -9.59 -6.59 -11.15
CA ARG A 38 -8.71 -7.63 -11.69
C ARG A 38 -7.32 -7.54 -11.06
N PHE A 39 -6.76 -8.69 -10.70
CA PHE A 39 -5.44 -8.77 -10.07
C PHE A 39 -4.30 -8.31 -11.00
N ASP A 40 -4.39 -8.65 -12.29
CA ASP A 40 -3.41 -8.29 -13.33
C ASP A 40 -3.33 -6.78 -13.61
N ALA A 41 -4.41 -6.05 -13.35
CA ALA A 41 -4.49 -4.59 -13.53
C ALA A 41 -3.60 -3.80 -12.55
N HIS A 42 -2.95 -4.47 -11.59
CA HIS A 42 -2.18 -3.88 -10.51
C HIS A 42 -0.74 -4.42 -10.42
N LEU A 43 -0.29 -5.12 -11.46
CA LEU A 43 1.06 -5.66 -11.58
C LEU A 43 1.91 -4.74 -12.45
N TYR A 44 2.22 -3.54 -11.95
CA TYR A 44 3.06 -2.58 -12.66
C TYR A 44 4.54 -2.77 -12.31
N ASP A 45 5.39 -2.64 -13.34
CA ASP A 45 6.84 -2.87 -13.28
C ASP A 45 7.61 -1.75 -12.58
N ASP A 46 7.02 -0.57 -12.48
CA ASP A 46 7.63 0.63 -11.94
C ASP A 46 6.61 1.45 -11.15
N CYS A 47 7.12 2.43 -10.40
CA CYS A 47 6.30 3.41 -9.70
C CYS A 47 5.84 4.57 -10.60
N SER A 48 5.84 4.42 -11.93
CA SER A 48 5.56 5.54 -12.86
C SER A 48 4.18 6.17 -12.67
N ARG A 49 3.22 5.40 -12.13
CA ARG A 49 1.86 5.83 -11.81
C ARG A 49 1.60 6.04 -10.31
N GLY A 50 2.64 5.87 -9.48
CA GLY A 50 2.58 5.88 -8.02
C GLY A 50 2.91 4.50 -7.44
N CYS A 51 3.87 4.42 -6.51
CA CYS A 51 4.28 3.14 -5.90
C CYS A 51 3.14 2.46 -5.12
N GLY A 52 2.09 3.20 -4.75
CA GLY A 52 0.94 2.65 -4.04
C GLY A 52 0.10 1.71 -4.88
N ASP A 53 0.12 1.86 -6.20
CA ASP A 53 -0.80 1.20 -7.11
C ASP A 53 -0.28 -0.16 -7.62
N SER A 54 0.96 -0.51 -7.32
CA SER A 54 1.54 -1.82 -7.68
C SER A 54 1.57 -2.77 -6.49
N TYR A 55 1.32 -4.06 -6.74
CA TYR A 55 1.63 -5.12 -5.78
C TYR A 55 3.12 -5.39 -5.65
N TRP A 56 3.92 -5.03 -6.67
CA TRP A 56 5.35 -5.26 -6.64
C TRP A 56 6.05 -4.25 -5.77
N SER A 57 6.67 -4.77 -4.70
CA SER A 57 7.62 -4.00 -3.91
C SER A 57 8.70 -3.42 -4.83
N PRO A 58 9.03 -2.12 -4.73
CA PRO A 58 10.10 -1.50 -5.54
C PRO A 58 11.45 -2.21 -5.40
N VAL A 59 11.64 -2.97 -4.31
CA VAL A 59 12.86 -3.75 -4.06
C VAL A 59 12.77 -5.21 -4.55
N ASN A 60 11.59 -5.68 -4.99
CA ASN A 60 11.39 -7.02 -5.55
C ASN A 60 11.64 -7.03 -7.07
N LYS A 61 12.92 -6.98 -7.45
CA LYS A 61 13.34 -6.92 -8.87
C LYS A 61 12.93 -8.14 -9.69
N ASN A 62 12.75 -9.30 -9.05
CA ASN A 62 12.43 -10.55 -9.72
C ASN A 62 10.92 -10.78 -9.87
N LYS A 63 10.08 -9.91 -9.27
CA LYS A 63 8.62 -10.00 -9.33
C LYS A 63 8.12 -11.41 -8.94
N VAL A 64 8.65 -11.91 -7.82
CA VAL A 64 8.30 -13.21 -7.27
C VAL A 64 7.46 -13.03 -6.01
N TYR A 65 6.41 -13.84 -5.86
CA TYR A 65 5.66 -13.93 -4.61
C TYR A 65 6.45 -14.73 -3.59
N ASP A 66 6.31 -14.40 -2.30
CA ASP A 66 6.94 -15.17 -1.23
C ASP A 66 6.36 -16.58 -1.20
N GLN A 67 5.06 -16.69 -1.45
CA GLN A 67 4.31 -17.93 -1.49
C GLN A 67 3.03 -17.76 -2.30
N VAL A 68 2.55 -18.85 -2.91
CA VAL A 68 1.19 -18.94 -3.46
C VAL A 68 0.52 -20.18 -2.87
N VAL A 69 -0.66 -20.00 -2.27
CA VAL A 69 -1.43 -21.06 -1.62
C VAL A 69 -2.80 -21.18 -2.31
N LYS A 70 -3.24 -22.41 -2.59
CA LYS A 70 -4.59 -22.67 -3.12
C LYS A 70 -5.61 -22.66 -1.97
N GLU A 71 -6.67 -21.88 -2.12
CA GLU A 71 -7.80 -21.78 -1.18
C GLU A 71 -9.09 -22.06 -1.96
N GLY A 72 -9.46 -23.35 -2.09
CA GLY A 72 -10.57 -23.78 -2.94
C GLY A 72 -10.29 -23.47 -4.42
N ASP A 73 -11.20 -22.73 -5.07
CA ASP A 73 -11.04 -22.25 -6.45
C ASP A 73 -10.22 -20.95 -6.55
N SER A 74 -9.71 -20.46 -5.41
CA SER A 74 -8.96 -19.21 -5.33
C SER A 74 -7.49 -19.47 -5.03
N GLN A 75 -6.66 -18.45 -5.27
CA GLN A 75 -5.23 -18.44 -4.95
C GLN A 75 -4.91 -17.26 -4.04
N ARG A 76 -4.15 -17.52 -2.98
CA ARG A 76 -3.61 -16.51 -2.08
C ARG A 76 -2.15 -16.26 -2.39
N TYR A 77 -1.83 -15.03 -2.76
CA TYR A 77 -0.47 -14.57 -3.04
C TYR A 77 0.07 -13.84 -1.82
N PHE A 78 1.23 -14.27 -1.31
CA PHE A 78 1.91 -13.64 -0.19
C PHE A 78 3.01 -12.72 -0.70
N VAL A 79 3.03 -11.50 -0.16
CA VAL A 79 3.90 -10.42 -0.62
C VAL A 79 4.56 -9.74 0.57
N THR A 80 5.88 -9.59 0.50
CA THR A 80 6.66 -8.71 1.35
C THR A 80 6.96 -7.42 0.61
N TRP A 81 6.35 -6.34 1.06
CA TRP A 81 6.66 -4.98 0.65
C TRP A 81 7.97 -4.48 1.32
N ILE A 82 8.29 -3.19 1.18
CA ILE A 82 9.48 -2.60 1.81
C ILE A 82 9.41 -2.75 3.34
N ARG A 83 10.58 -2.88 3.97
CA ARG A 83 10.76 -2.86 5.44
C ARG A 83 9.88 -3.86 6.19
N ASP A 84 9.79 -5.10 5.71
CA ASP A 84 9.05 -6.20 6.36
C ASP A 84 7.52 -6.00 6.43
N CYS A 85 6.94 -5.14 5.61
CA CYS A 85 5.48 -5.08 5.49
C CYS A 85 4.97 -6.34 4.77
N ARG A 86 4.34 -7.27 5.49
CA ARG A 86 3.85 -8.55 4.94
C ARG A 86 2.34 -8.54 4.83
N TYR A 87 1.85 -8.88 3.65
CA TYR A 87 0.42 -8.95 3.38
C TYR A 87 0.14 -10.06 2.35
N SER A 88 -1.12 -10.47 2.26
CA SER A 88 -1.57 -11.41 1.25
C SER A 88 -2.82 -10.90 0.53
N VAL A 89 -3.01 -11.40 -0.69
CA VAL A 89 -4.14 -11.07 -1.55
C VAL A 89 -4.77 -12.38 -2.01
N LEU A 90 -6.07 -12.54 -1.79
CA LEU A 90 -6.87 -13.65 -2.29
C LEU A 90 -7.49 -13.28 -3.63
N VAL A 91 -7.28 -14.11 -4.63
CA VAL A 91 -7.75 -13.91 -5.99
C VAL A 91 -8.56 -15.12 -6.42
N SER A 92 -9.75 -14.88 -6.97
CA SER A 92 -10.60 -15.94 -7.51
C SER A 92 -9.96 -16.63 -8.72
N GLY A 93 -10.49 -17.79 -9.10
CA GLY A 93 -10.10 -18.47 -10.35
C GLY A 93 -10.33 -17.64 -11.61
N GLU A 94 -11.18 -16.61 -11.55
CA GLU A 94 -11.43 -15.65 -12.64
C GLU A 94 -10.44 -14.47 -12.65
N GLY A 95 -9.52 -14.41 -11.69
CA GLY A 95 -8.52 -13.34 -11.58
C GLY A 95 -9.02 -12.10 -10.85
N VAL A 96 -10.13 -12.18 -10.10
CA VAL A 96 -10.71 -11.04 -9.35
C VAL A 96 -10.23 -11.08 -7.90
N ILE A 97 -9.82 -9.93 -7.38
CA ILE A 97 -9.39 -9.81 -5.99
C ILE A 97 -10.60 -9.90 -5.07
N GLN A 98 -10.62 -10.92 -4.22
CA GLN A 98 -11.70 -11.16 -3.25
C GLN A 98 -11.43 -10.50 -1.91
N SER A 99 -10.18 -10.54 -1.43
CA SER A 99 -9.79 -9.93 -0.16
C SER A 99 -8.27 -9.72 -0.08
N TRP A 100 -7.85 -8.93 0.89
CA TRP A 100 -6.45 -8.83 1.29
C TRP A 100 -6.36 -8.74 2.82
N ARG A 101 -5.20 -9.05 3.39
CA ARG A 101 -4.94 -8.87 4.83
C ARG A 101 -3.46 -8.71 5.13
N TYR A 102 -3.16 -8.13 6.28
CA TYR A 102 -1.81 -8.19 6.85
C TYR A 102 -1.49 -9.60 7.33
N GLU A 103 -0.24 -10.01 7.16
CA GLU A 103 0.28 -11.31 7.60
C GLU A 103 1.23 -11.17 8.80
N ASN A 104 1.42 -9.95 9.30
CA ASN A 104 2.21 -9.65 10.49
C ASN A 104 1.52 -8.63 11.41
N GLU A 105 1.92 -8.62 12.68
CA GLU A 105 1.42 -7.66 13.67
C GLU A 105 2.04 -6.28 13.49
N ASN A 106 3.32 -6.21 13.12
CA ASN A 106 4.00 -4.95 12.85
C ASN A 106 3.63 -4.41 11.47
N ARG A 107 2.56 -3.61 11.44
CA ARG A 107 2.04 -2.97 10.23
C ARG A 107 2.66 -1.60 9.96
N SER A 108 3.44 -1.05 10.91
CA SER A 108 3.99 0.30 10.82
C SER A 108 4.88 0.54 9.58
N SER A 109 5.43 -0.53 9.00
CA SER A 109 6.24 -0.49 7.79
C SER A 109 5.43 -0.55 6.49
N CYS A 110 4.12 -0.74 6.57
CA CYS A 110 3.24 -0.74 5.40
C CYS A 110 2.81 0.67 5.04
N TYR A 111 3.55 1.33 4.16
CA TYR A 111 3.29 2.70 3.74
C TYR A 111 3.70 2.95 2.29
N ILE A 112 3.08 3.96 1.66
CA ILE A 112 3.34 4.38 0.28
C ILE A 112 4.21 5.62 0.31
N PHE A 113 5.49 5.51 -0.04
CA PHE A 113 6.47 6.61 -0.06
C PHE A 113 6.09 7.75 -1.01
#